data_AF-A0A3C0QZ59-F1
#
_entry.id   AF-A0A3C0QZ59-F1
#
_cell.length_a   1.000
_cell.length_b   1.000
_cell.length_c   1.000
_cell.angle_alpha   90.00
_cell.angle_beta   90.00
_cell.angle_gamma   90.00
#
_symmetry.space_group_name_H-M   'P 1'
#
loop_
_entity.id
_entity.type
_entity.pdbx_description
1 polymer ?
#
loop_
_entity_poly.entity_id
_entity_poly.type
_entity_poly.pdbx_seq_one_letter_code
_entity_poly.pdbx_strand_id
1 'polypeptide(L)'
;MKRTCLRINTNTNENSKHGVPSDLKPKNYLRMKFEVISGAKKMADLITLDPRSMVLLTRFGIDLGFGDKTIDQLCKEKDIKRDFFLLLLNVFLNPKFFPNKRLRNIDVDLLLTYLANSHKYYLEEKIPRL
;
A
#
# COMPACT_ATOMS: atom_id res chain seq x y z
N MET A 1 -29.37 -30.12 18.50
CA MET A 1 -28.85 -30.78 17.30
C MET A 1 -27.34 -30.60 17.23
N LYS A 2 -26.58 -31.67 17.49
CA LYS A 2 -25.12 -31.68 17.48
C LYS A 2 -24.65 -31.83 16.03
N ARG A 3 -23.91 -30.85 15.48
CA ARG A 3 -23.24 -31.01 14.18
C ARG A 3 -21.82 -31.49 14.45
N THR A 4 -21.62 -32.80 14.35
CA THR A 4 -20.32 -33.46 14.44
C THR A 4 -19.52 -33.14 13.17
N CYS A 5 -18.34 -32.55 13.32
CA CYS A 5 -17.39 -32.34 12.23
C CYS A 5 -16.96 -33.69 11.63
N LEU A 6 -17.21 -33.89 10.34
CA LEU A 6 -16.61 -34.98 9.57
C LEU A 6 -15.15 -34.61 9.25
N ARG A 7 -14.25 -35.47 9.72
CA ARG A 7 -12.80 -35.38 9.56
C ARG A 7 -12.44 -36.00 8.21
N ILE A 8 -12.08 -35.18 7.22
CA ILE A 8 -11.51 -35.66 5.96
C ILE A 8 -9.99 -35.60 6.10
N ASN A 9 -9.38 -36.77 6.22
CA ASN A 9 -7.94 -36.96 6.17
C ASN A 9 -7.59 -37.41 4.75
N THR A 10 -6.94 -36.56 3.96
CA THR A 10 -6.34 -36.94 2.68
C THR A 10 -4.91 -36.44 2.67
N ASN A 11 -4.02 -37.29 3.17
CA ASN A 11 -2.59 -37.17 2.96
C ASN A 11 -2.29 -37.73 1.57
N THR A 12 -2.24 -36.84 0.56
CA THR A 12 -1.75 -37.15 -0.78
C THR A 12 -0.70 -36.10 -1.13
N ASN A 13 0.56 -36.49 -0.89
CA ASN A 13 1.73 -35.82 -1.38
C ASN A 13 1.90 -36.16 -2.87
N GLU A 14 1.43 -35.29 -3.76
CA GLU A 14 1.91 -35.26 -5.14
C GLU A 14 2.11 -33.82 -5.59
N ASN A 15 3.38 -33.53 -5.88
CA ASN A 15 3.84 -32.33 -6.54
C ASN A 15 3.14 -32.16 -7.90
N SER A 16 2.09 -31.35 -7.97
CA SER A 16 1.67 -30.73 -9.23
C SER A 16 2.09 -29.27 -9.22
N LYS A 17 3.29 -29.03 -9.78
CA LYS A 17 3.74 -27.72 -10.19
C LYS A 17 2.88 -27.26 -11.36
N HIS A 18 1.80 -26.55 -11.08
CA HIS A 18 1.22 -25.62 -12.06
C HIS A 18 1.61 -24.21 -11.62
N GLY A 19 2.92 -23.96 -11.70
CA GLY A 19 3.43 -22.61 -11.69
C GLY A 19 2.96 -21.91 -12.95
N VAL A 20 2.43 -20.70 -12.80
CA VAL A 20 2.26 -19.76 -13.92
C VAL A 20 3.58 -19.76 -14.73
N PRO A 21 3.53 -19.88 -16.08
CA PRO A 21 4.72 -19.84 -16.92
C PRO A 21 5.61 -18.66 -16.54
N SER A 22 6.92 -18.92 -16.42
CA SER A 22 7.94 -17.93 -16.03
C SER A 22 7.92 -16.65 -16.87
N ASP A 23 7.30 -16.74 -18.04
CA ASP A 23 7.39 -15.78 -19.14
C ASP A 23 6.18 -14.81 -19.14
N LEU A 24 5.14 -15.12 -18.36
CA LEU A 24 3.97 -14.27 -18.10
C LEU A 24 4.11 -13.44 -16.81
N LYS A 25 5.25 -13.51 -16.12
CA LYS A 25 5.54 -12.58 -15.02
C LYS A 25 6.16 -11.32 -15.61
N PRO A 26 5.49 -10.14 -15.58
CA PRO A 26 6.15 -8.90 -15.97
C PRO A 26 7.43 -8.75 -15.15
N LYS A 27 8.57 -8.57 -15.84
CA LYS A 27 9.95 -8.66 -15.33
C LYS A 27 10.29 -7.71 -14.17
N ASN A 28 9.32 -6.93 -13.68
CA ASN A 28 9.53 -5.81 -12.77
C ASN A 28 8.99 -6.04 -11.35
N TYR A 29 8.27 -7.14 -11.08
CA TYR A 29 7.84 -7.45 -9.70
C TYR A 29 8.99 -7.91 -8.78
N LEU A 30 10.10 -8.36 -9.35
CA LEU A 30 11.20 -9.00 -8.60
C LEU A 30 12.37 -8.07 -8.23
N ARG A 31 12.30 -6.76 -8.55
CA ARG A 31 13.34 -5.79 -8.20
C ARG A 31 12.81 -4.66 -7.32
N MET A 32 12.01 -4.99 -6.32
CA MET A 32 11.87 -4.08 -5.18
C MET A 32 13.13 -4.21 -4.32
N LYS A 33 14.09 -3.32 -4.56
CA LYS A 33 14.88 -2.82 -3.44
C LYS A 33 13.87 -2.32 -2.41
N PHE A 34 13.80 -2.97 -1.24
CA PHE A 34 13.00 -2.54 -0.10
C PHE A 34 13.61 -1.28 0.54
N GLU A 35 13.92 -0.28 -0.29
CA GLU A 35 14.47 0.98 0.13
C GLU A 35 13.38 1.79 0.81
N VAL A 36 13.77 2.39 1.94
CA VAL A 36 12.89 3.31 2.65
C VAL A 36 12.70 4.54 1.78
N ILE A 37 11.44 4.84 1.46
CA ILE A 37 11.06 6.01 0.69
C ILE A 37 11.34 7.25 1.53
N SER A 38 12.04 8.21 0.94
CA SER A 38 12.37 9.51 1.54
C SER A 38 11.61 10.64 0.83
N GLY A 39 11.52 11.78 1.51
CA GLY A 39 10.86 12.98 1.03
C GLY A 39 11.41 13.59 -0.26
N ALA A 40 12.68 13.33 -0.57
CA ALA A 40 13.35 13.81 -1.77
C ALA A 40 12.94 13.06 -3.05
N LYS A 41 12.31 11.88 -2.94
CA LYS A 41 11.88 11.12 -4.11
C LYS A 41 10.75 11.87 -4.83
N LYS A 42 10.80 11.92 -6.15
CA LYS A 42 9.70 12.43 -6.98
C LYS A 42 8.49 11.52 -6.87
N MET A 43 7.29 12.11 -6.81
CA MET A 43 6.07 11.31 -6.74
C MET A 43 5.78 10.57 -8.05
N ALA A 44 6.10 11.20 -9.19
CA ALA A 44 5.97 10.57 -10.51
C ALA A 44 6.81 9.29 -10.63
N ASP A 45 8.05 9.31 -10.14
CA ASP A 45 8.93 8.13 -10.13
C ASP A 45 8.37 7.01 -9.25
N LEU A 46 7.78 7.37 -8.11
CA LEU A 46 7.19 6.40 -7.19
C LEU A 46 5.96 5.72 -7.78
N ILE A 47 5.10 6.47 -8.48
CA ILE A 47 3.91 5.92 -9.16
C ILE A 47 4.32 5.02 -10.32
N THR A 48 5.35 5.43 -11.06
CA THR A 48 5.89 4.64 -12.17
C THR A 48 6.46 3.31 -11.66
N LEU A 49 7.12 3.33 -10.50
CA LEU A 49 7.64 2.13 -9.85
C LEU A 49 6.53 1.25 -9.30
N ASP A 50 5.54 1.84 -8.63
CA ASP A 50 4.43 1.13 -8.02
C ASP A 50 3.12 1.93 -8.13
N PRO A 51 2.24 1.59 -9.09
CA PRO A 51 0.98 2.27 -9.32
C PRO A 51 0.03 2.26 -8.11
N ARG A 52 0.23 1.34 -7.16
CA ARG A 52 -0.59 1.28 -5.93
C ARG A 52 -0.45 2.56 -5.11
N SER A 53 0.67 3.26 -5.21
CA SER A 53 0.91 4.55 -4.53
C SER A 53 -0.13 5.62 -4.88
N MET A 54 -0.78 5.51 -6.03
CA MET A 54 -1.88 6.40 -6.44
C MET A 54 -3.07 6.36 -5.47
N VAL A 55 -3.33 5.20 -4.86
CA VAL A 55 -4.42 5.03 -3.87
C VAL A 55 -4.17 5.89 -2.64
N LEU A 56 -2.91 6.12 -2.27
CA LEU A 56 -2.60 7.01 -1.16
C LEU A 56 -2.80 8.48 -1.54
N LEU A 57 -2.43 8.91 -2.74
CA LEU A 57 -2.63 10.31 -3.18
C LEU A 57 -4.09 10.74 -3.06
N THR A 58 -4.99 9.93 -3.60
CA THR A 58 -6.44 10.19 -3.56
C THR A 58 -6.97 10.27 -2.13
N ARG A 59 -6.50 9.41 -1.22
CA ARG A 59 -6.89 9.44 0.21
C ARG A 59 -6.40 10.67 0.98
N PHE A 60 -5.35 11.31 0.49
CA PHE A 60 -4.77 12.53 1.06
C PHE A 60 -5.25 13.81 0.35
N GLY A 61 -6.20 13.72 -0.58
CA GLY A 61 -6.68 14.88 -1.34
C GLY A 61 -5.62 15.47 -2.28
N ILE A 62 -4.67 14.65 -2.71
CA ILE A 62 -3.66 15.06 -3.69
C ILE A 62 -4.18 14.71 -5.08
N ASP A 63 -4.53 15.75 -5.83
CA ASP A 63 -4.95 15.64 -7.23
C ASP A 63 -3.77 15.29 -8.14
N LEU A 64 -4.10 14.78 -9.33
CA LEU A 64 -3.12 14.58 -10.41
C LEU A 64 -2.57 15.93 -10.91
N GLY A 65 -1.42 15.90 -11.59
CA GLY A 65 -0.79 17.11 -12.13
C GLY A 65 0.30 17.73 -11.24
N PHE A 66 0.92 16.92 -10.37
CA PHE A 66 2.04 17.35 -9.52
C PHE A 66 3.39 17.48 -10.24
N GLY A 67 3.48 17.09 -11.52
CA GLY A 67 4.70 17.21 -12.32
C GLY A 67 5.91 16.53 -11.67
N ASP A 68 7.02 17.25 -11.60
CA ASP A 68 8.29 16.78 -11.04
C ASP A 68 8.44 17.00 -9.52
N LYS A 69 7.35 17.37 -8.82
CA LYS A 69 7.42 17.67 -7.39
C LYS A 69 7.86 16.45 -6.58
N THR A 70 8.73 16.71 -5.60
CA THR A 70 9.12 15.72 -4.59
C THR A 70 7.98 15.52 -3.58
N ILE A 71 8.04 14.42 -2.83
CA ILE A 71 7.08 14.15 -1.75
C ILE A 71 7.08 15.30 -0.73
N ASP A 72 8.26 15.86 -0.41
CA ASP A 72 8.38 16.99 0.52
C ASP A 72 7.69 18.25 0.01
N GLN A 73 7.89 18.56 -1.27
CA GLN A 73 7.24 19.72 -1.91
C GLN A 73 5.72 19.55 -1.92
N LEU A 74 5.22 18.35 -2.24
CA LEU A 74 3.80 18.05 -2.24
C LEU A 74 3.17 18.14 -0.86
N CYS A 75 3.82 17.55 0.14
CA CYS A 75 3.33 17.60 1.51
C CYS A 75 3.25 19.06 2.00
N LYS A 76 4.25 19.88 1.68
CA LYS A 76 4.26 21.30 2.05
C LYS A 76 3.15 22.09 1.37
N GLU A 77 2.91 21.86 0.09
CA GLU A 77 1.90 22.58 -0.69
C GLU A 77 0.47 22.25 -0.26
N LYS A 78 0.22 20.99 0.10
CA LYS A 78 -1.11 20.49 0.48
C LYS A 78 -1.35 20.49 2.00
N ASP A 79 -0.44 21.08 2.79
CA ASP A 79 -0.46 21.09 4.25
C ASP A 79 -0.62 19.69 4.88
N ILE A 80 0.08 18.71 4.31
CA ILE A 80 0.07 17.32 4.79
C ILE A 80 1.26 17.13 5.73
N LYS A 81 1.02 16.49 6.89
CA LYS A 81 2.08 16.10 7.82
C LYS A 81 3.03 15.09 7.16
N ARG A 82 4.15 15.61 6.65
CA ARG A 82 5.18 14.88 5.89
C ARG A 82 5.52 13.51 6.47
N ASP A 83 5.83 13.46 7.76
CA ASP A 83 6.30 12.23 8.41
C ASP A 83 5.20 11.16 8.47
N PHE A 84 3.93 11.56 8.57
CA PHE A 84 2.79 10.66 8.53
C PHE A 84 2.56 10.13 7.11
N PHE A 85 2.65 10.99 6.10
CA PHE A 85 2.53 10.57 4.70
C PHE A 85 3.64 9.59 4.29
N LEU A 86 4.90 9.90 4.63
CA LEU A 86 6.02 9.00 4.38
C LEU A 86 5.88 7.67 5.14
N LEU A 87 5.38 7.71 6.37
CA LEU A 87 5.09 6.49 7.13
C LEU A 87 4.09 5.60 6.39
N LEU A 88 2.96 6.15 5.95
CA LEU A 88 1.95 5.38 5.23
C LEU A 88 2.44 4.90 3.87
N LEU A 89 3.16 5.72 3.11
CA LEU A 89 3.79 5.29 1.85
C LEU A 89 4.71 4.08 2.05
N ASN A 90 5.57 4.14 3.06
CA ASN A 90 6.49 3.05 3.34
C ASN A 90 5.76 1.78 3.80
N VAL A 91 4.81 1.87 4.72
CA VAL A 91 4.01 0.72 5.18
C VAL A 91 3.21 0.09 4.04
N PHE A 92 2.63 0.92 3.17
CA PHE A 92 1.74 0.48 2.11
C PHE A 92 2.48 -0.19 0.95
N LEU A 93 3.65 0.34 0.56
CA LEU A 93 4.40 -0.13 -0.61
C LEU A 93 5.47 -1.17 -0.27
N ASN A 94 5.97 -1.19 0.97
CA ASN A 94 7.01 -2.09 1.41
C ASN A 94 6.48 -3.06 2.49
N PRO A 95 6.14 -4.31 2.13
CA PRO A 95 5.66 -5.32 3.08
C PRO A 95 6.63 -5.67 4.22
N LYS A 96 7.93 -5.37 4.07
CA LYS A 96 8.96 -5.61 5.08
C LYS A 96 9.22 -4.38 5.95
N PHE A 97 8.58 -3.25 5.67
CA PHE A 97 8.77 -2.02 6.45
C PHE A 97 8.03 -2.13 7.77
N PHE A 98 8.79 -2.10 8.88
CA PHE A 98 8.22 -2.06 10.22
C PHE A 98 8.47 -0.69 10.89
N PRO A 99 7.42 0.09 11.23
CA PRO A 99 7.55 1.47 11.71
C PRO A 99 7.90 1.60 13.20
N ASN A 100 8.88 0.83 13.68
CA ASN A 100 9.17 0.61 15.10
C ASN A 100 9.33 1.88 15.96
N LYS A 101 10.05 2.91 15.46
CA LYS A 101 10.25 4.18 16.18
C LYS A 101 9.19 5.24 15.86
N ARG A 102 8.63 5.22 14.64
CA ARG A 102 7.69 6.24 14.15
C ARG A 102 6.27 6.04 14.68
N LEU A 103 5.90 4.81 15.04
CA LEU A 103 4.59 4.51 15.62
C LEU A 103 4.37 5.18 16.99
N ARG A 104 5.42 5.34 17.80
CA ARG A 104 5.27 5.87 19.17
C ARG A 104 4.84 7.34 19.22
N ASN A 105 5.18 8.09 18.18
CA ASN A 105 4.90 9.52 18.08
C ASN A 105 3.87 9.81 16.98
N ILE A 106 3.12 8.79 16.56
CA ILE A 106 2.10 8.98 15.54
C ILE A 106 0.97 9.81 16.11
N ASP A 107 0.51 10.74 15.30
CA ASP A 107 -0.67 11.53 15.60
C ASP A 107 -1.90 10.66 15.41
N VAL A 108 -2.58 10.33 16.51
CA VAL A 108 -3.68 9.38 16.51
C VAL A 108 -4.87 9.92 15.73
N ASP A 109 -5.13 11.21 15.79
CA ASP A 109 -6.25 11.83 15.09
C ASP A 109 -6.04 11.78 13.56
N LEU A 110 -4.81 12.02 13.10
CA LEU A 110 -4.45 11.83 11.69
C LEU A 110 -4.58 10.37 11.25
N LEU A 111 -4.19 9.43 12.10
CA LEU A 111 -4.36 8.00 11.81
C LEU A 111 -5.82 7.61 11.70
N LEU A 112 -6.65 8.03 12.65
CA LEU A 112 -8.09 7.76 12.66
C LEU A 112 -8.77 8.38 11.43
N THR A 113 -8.42 9.61 11.09
CA THR A 113 -8.93 10.30 9.90
C THR A 113 -8.59 9.52 8.63
N TYR A 114 -7.34 9.07 8.49
CA TYR A 114 -6.92 8.26 7.35
C TYR A 114 -7.70 6.94 7.25
N LEU A 115 -7.91 6.24 8.37
CA LEU A 115 -8.66 4.99 8.41
C LEU A 115 -10.14 5.19 8.05
N ALA A 116 -10.76 6.25 8.57
CA ALA A 116 -12.14 6.61 8.23
C ALA A 116 -12.30 6.91 6.74
N ASN A 117 -11.42 7.74 6.16
CA ASN A 117 -11.42 8.05 4.73
C ASN A 117 -11.18 6.80 3.87
N SER A 118 -10.27 5.93 4.31
CA SER A 118 -9.99 4.66 3.63
C SER A 118 -11.22 3.75 3.64
N HIS A 119 -11.91 3.63 4.77
CA HIS A 119 -13.13 2.83 4.90
C HIS A 119 -14.25 3.36 4.00
N LYS A 120 -14.48 4.68 4.02
CA LYS A 120 -15.44 5.36 3.15
C LYS A 120 -15.16 5.08 1.67
N TYR A 121 -13.91 5.22 1.23
CA TYR A 121 -13.50 4.89 -0.14
C TYR A 121 -13.82 3.44 -0.53
N TYR A 122 -13.62 2.47 0.37
CA TYR A 122 -13.97 1.09 0.02
C TYR A 122 -15.48 0.90 -0.14
N LEU A 123 -16.27 1.44 0.77
CA LEU A 123 -17.72 1.27 0.78
C LEU A 123 -18.43 2.02 -0.34
N GLU A 124 -18.05 3.28 -0.58
CA GLU A 124 -18.80 4.17 -1.49
C GLU A 124 -18.28 4.11 -2.92
N GLU A 125 -17.01 3.74 -3.09
CA GLU A 125 -16.35 3.83 -4.38
C GLU A 125 -15.87 2.47 -4.89
N LYS A 126 -15.04 1.76 -4.12
CA LYS A 126 -14.39 0.54 -4.64
C LYS A 126 -15.37 -0.62 -4.78
N ILE A 127 -16.12 -0.95 -3.74
CA ILE A 127 -17.03 -2.10 -3.71
C ILE A 127 -18.19 -1.94 -4.70
N PRO A 128 -18.86 -0.77 -4.82
CA PRO A 128 -19.95 -0.61 -5.78
C PRO A 128 -19.53 -0.74 -7.26
N ARG A 129 -18.22 -0.64 -7.55
CA ARG A 129 -17.65 -0.81 -8.89
C ARG A 129 -17.13 -2.23 -9.17
N LEU A 130 -17.21 -3.14 -8.20
CA LEU A 130 -16.86 -4.57 -8.35
C LEU A 130 -18.09 -5.37 -8.79
#